data_AF-A0A443SKI1-F1
#
_entry.id   AF-A0A443SKI1-F1
#
_cell.length_a   1.000
_cell.length_b   1.000
_cell.length_c   1.000
_cell.angle_alpha   90.00
_cell.angle_beta   90.00
_cell.angle_gamma   90.00
#
_symmetry.space_group_name_H-M   'P 1'
#
loop_
_entity.id
_entity.type
_entity.pdbx_description
1 polymer ?
#
loop_
_entity_poly.entity_id
_entity_poly.type
_entity_poly.pdbx_seq_one_letter_code
_entity_poly.pdbx_strand_id
1 'polypeptide(L)'
;MDNKVAQSWADQMAEHGDNDFDDNLGSRHAELPAPQEIIDGDKKIVIAYKYDDDDRRVKMISHYRIEKRQVSKSIATRKNWKKFGNATSDPPGPNPANTVVSDDIFMQFISNRDDDQLDANREGTNSDVKAQIGNKSIVKCRYCEQDHWTSKCPYKDKFESREKEAAAAAAAAAASASESKMDDKKTGKYVPPGMREGGNKRGDVMMSSKSKDEPNTIRVTNLPEEILDSDIRELFAPFGRVNRIFLAKDKYTGQSKGFAFVSFDKREDAAKAIQAVNGYAPINPADINTIQGVYAVKPQLPAVAGNEGVAKIVKVGHKVKRLSVGDWVIPAKSEGAFGTWRTHCIGSEENFFPLIKGIDKFSAAQLSVNPCTAYRMLKDFVSLKPGDCVIQNGANSAVGINVIQLAREWGIKTINVIRSRPDLDTLKKELQQLGADYVVTEEELRLEIMNDIWKSGIPKPKLALNCVGGKNATDCLRHLDFRGTMVTYGGMSKQPVIIPTGSLIFKDQIFKGYWMSRWIKENWQSDERSTMMQYLCNALKDGKLKSAKAIPYKLDDYKQALEILRRPQIIYFWTILERIT
;
A
#
# COMPACT_ATOMS: atom_id res chain seq x y z
N MET A 1 69.90 -16.61 38.02
CA MET A 1 69.33 -16.78 39.37
C MET A 1 68.09 -17.62 39.22
N ASP A 2 68.18 -18.80 39.81
CA ASP A 2 67.43 -20.02 39.53
C ASP A 2 66.09 -20.11 40.27
N ASN A 3 65.07 -20.58 39.53
CA ASN A 3 64.26 -21.79 39.75
C ASN A 3 63.77 -22.25 41.17
N LYS A 4 62.50 -22.71 41.17
CA LYS A 4 61.77 -23.71 42.04
C LYS A 4 60.82 -23.18 43.15
N VAL A 5 59.48 -23.36 43.08
CA VAL A 5 58.59 -24.55 43.35
C VAL A 5 58.46 -24.83 44.88
N ALA A 6 57.34 -25.02 45.60
CA ALA A 6 55.96 -25.53 45.39
C ALA A 6 54.95 -24.80 46.36
N GLN A 7 53.62 -25.00 46.42
CA GLN A 7 52.86 -26.25 46.58
C GLN A 7 51.35 -26.03 46.30
N SER A 8 50.67 -27.06 45.78
CA SER A 8 49.25 -27.02 45.39
C SER A 8 48.30 -27.49 46.50
N TRP A 9 47.06 -27.01 46.47
CA TRP A 9 46.01 -27.16 47.49
C TRP A 9 45.35 -28.55 47.56
N ALA A 10 46.04 -29.60 47.09
CA ALA A 10 45.53 -30.98 47.08
C ALA A 10 45.84 -31.77 48.37
N ASP A 11 46.59 -31.22 49.33
CA ASP A 11 47.17 -32.00 50.45
C ASP A 11 46.61 -31.72 51.85
N GLN A 12 45.48 -31.02 52.01
CA GLN A 12 44.87 -30.86 53.33
C GLN A 12 43.37 -31.04 53.27
N MET A 13 42.93 -32.30 53.41
CA MET A 13 41.92 -32.76 54.37
C MET A 13 41.44 -34.16 53.94
N ALA A 14 42.19 -35.18 54.36
CA ALA A 14 41.66 -36.53 54.52
C ALA A 14 41.32 -36.74 56.00
N GLU A 15 40.34 -37.62 56.24
CA GLU A 15 39.94 -38.23 57.52
C GLU A 15 38.89 -37.49 58.37
N HIS A 16 37.62 -37.86 58.13
CA HIS A 16 36.81 -38.49 59.16
C HIS A 16 35.87 -39.51 58.48
N GLY A 17 36.11 -40.80 58.74
CA GLY A 17 35.10 -41.84 58.58
C GLY A 17 34.25 -41.93 59.84
N ASP A 18 32.96 -42.15 59.69
CA ASP A 18 32.31 -43.36 60.19
C ASP A 18 30.87 -43.46 59.68
N ASN A 19 30.45 -44.70 59.53
CA ASN A 19 29.19 -45.18 58.98
C ASN A 19 27.98 -44.70 59.80
N ASP A 20 26.88 -44.40 59.12
CA ASP A 20 25.57 -44.94 59.51
C ASP A 20 24.62 -44.97 58.31
N PHE A 21 24.08 -46.16 58.09
CA PHE A 21 22.99 -46.48 57.17
C PHE A 21 21.69 -45.94 57.75
N ASP A 22 20.94 -45.11 57.03
CA ASP A 22 19.47 -45.14 57.11
C ASP A 22 18.81 -44.67 55.81
N ASP A 23 17.82 -45.45 55.39
CA ASP A 23 17.09 -45.37 54.13
C ASP A 23 16.06 -44.24 54.17
N ASN A 24 16.18 -43.23 53.30
CA ASN A 24 15.01 -42.55 52.77
C ASN A 24 15.28 -41.79 51.46
N LEU A 25 14.69 -42.29 50.37
CA LEU A 25 14.68 -41.66 49.06
C LEU A 25 13.76 -40.42 49.08
N GLY A 26 14.33 -39.22 49.16
CA GLY A 26 13.57 -37.96 49.10
C GLY A 26 14.40 -36.74 48.65
N SER A 27 14.04 -36.16 47.50
CA SER A 27 14.45 -34.85 46.94
C SER A 27 15.94 -34.59 46.65
N ARG A 28 16.33 -34.62 45.36
CA ARG A 28 17.68 -34.27 44.88
C ARG A 28 17.92 -32.78 44.57
N HIS A 29 17.09 -31.84 45.04
CA HIS A 29 17.41 -30.41 44.93
C HIS A 29 17.13 -29.69 46.24
N ALA A 30 18.18 -29.22 46.91
CA ALA A 30 18.05 -28.28 48.03
C ALA A 30 17.55 -26.93 47.50
N GLU A 31 16.63 -26.27 48.22
CA GLU A 31 16.14 -24.94 47.86
C GLU A 31 17.30 -23.94 47.76
N LEU A 32 17.38 -23.22 46.63
CA LEU A 32 18.39 -22.20 46.41
C LEU A 32 18.03 -20.92 47.20
N PRO A 33 19.01 -20.20 47.78
CA PRO A 33 18.75 -18.98 48.51
C PRO A 33 18.18 -17.90 47.57
N ALA A 34 17.28 -17.07 48.12
CA ALA A 34 16.69 -15.96 47.39
C ALA A 34 17.75 -14.98 46.85
N PRO A 35 17.56 -14.41 45.65
CA PRO A 35 18.51 -13.46 45.07
C PRO A 35 18.76 -12.25 45.99
N GLN A 36 20.03 -11.87 46.14
CA GLN A 36 20.42 -10.68 46.89
C GLN A 36 20.69 -9.53 45.93
N GLU A 37 20.18 -8.34 46.24
CA GLU A 37 20.44 -7.12 45.49
C GLU A 37 21.30 -6.16 46.31
N ILE A 38 22.43 -5.74 45.74
CA ILE A 38 23.31 -4.71 46.31
C ILE A 38 23.28 -3.51 45.37
N ILE A 39 22.89 -2.35 45.88
CA ILE A 39 22.86 -1.09 45.12
C ILE A 39 23.96 -0.19 45.69
N ASP A 40 24.91 0.18 44.83
CA ASP A 40 25.99 1.10 45.14
C ASP A 40 26.06 2.20 44.06
N GLY A 41 25.56 3.38 44.39
CA GLY A 41 25.51 4.53 43.49
C GLY A 41 24.74 4.26 42.19
N ASP A 42 25.43 4.32 41.05
CA ASP A 42 24.88 4.05 39.72
C ASP A 42 25.00 2.57 39.31
N LYS A 43 25.38 1.68 40.23
CA LYS A 43 25.56 0.25 39.96
C LYS A 43 24.61 -0.59 40.83
N LYS A 44 23.88 -1.50 40.20
CA LYS A 44 23.10 -2.55 40.87
C LYS A 44 23.77 -3.89 40.59
N ILE A 45 24.09 -4.65 41.63
CA ILE A 45 24.65 -5.99 41.55
C ILE A 45 23.60 -6.97 42.08
N VAL A 46 23.19 -7.92 41.26
CA VAL A 46 22.27 -8.99 41.65
C VAL A 46 23.05 -10.29 41.76
N ILE A 47 23.02 -10.91 42.93
CA ILE A 47 23.63 -12.21 43.20
C ILE A 47 22.51 -13.24 43.29
N ALA A 48 22.47 -14.16 42.33
CA ALA A 48 21.50 -15.25 42.28
C ALA A 48 22.23 -16.59 42.15
N TYR A 49 21.60 -17.67 42.61
CA TYR A 49 22.12 -19.02 42.43
C TYR A 49 21.20 -19.77 41.46
N LYS A 50 21.77 -20.59 40.57
CA LYS A 50 21.02 -21.53 39.74
C LYS A 50 21.78 -22.85 39.65
N TYR A 51 21.10 -23.90 39.20
CA TYR A 51 21.78 -25.12 38.74
C TYR A 51 22.20 -24.94 37.27
N ASP A 52 23.38 -25.42 36.91
CA ASP A 52 23.82 -25.53 35.51
C ASP A 52 23.36 -26.84 34.87
N ASP A 53 23.68 -27.03 33.58
CA ASP A 53 23.23 -28.20 32.81
C ASP A 53 23.83 -29.53 33.31
N ASP A 54 24.87 -29.47 34.15
CA ASP A 54 25.49 -30.62 34.83
C ASP A 54 24.99 -30.77 36.29
N ASP A 55 23.89 -30.11 36.63
CA ASP A 55 23.23 -30.14 37.95
C ASP A 55 24.08 -29.59 39.11
N ARG A 56 25.07 -28.74 38.80
CA ARG A 56 25.93 -28.07 39.79
C ARG A 56 25.40 -26.69 40.13
N ARG A 57 25.45 -26.33 41.42
CA ARG A 57 25.03 -25.00 41.89
C ARG A 57 26.06 -23.94 41.48
N VAL A 58 25.65 -23.03 40.59
CA VAL A 58 26.45 -21.89 40.13
C VAL A 58 25.94 -20.57 40.70
N LYS A 59 26.87 -19.68 41.07
CA LYS A 59 26.59 -18.30 41.52
C LYS A 59 26.65 -17.36 40.33
N MET A 60 25.53 -16.74 39.97
CA MET A 60 25.44 -15.69 38.96
C MET A 60 25.52 -14.31 39.63
N ILE A 61 26.45 -13.48 39.18
CA ILE A 61 26.60 -12.09 39.61
C ILE A 61 26.33 -11.22 38.39
N SER A 62 25.21 -10.49 38.39
CA SER A 62 24.81 -9.61 37.29
C SER A 62 25.05 -8.14 37.68
N HIS A 63 25.84 -7.43 36.90
CA HIS A 63 26.13 -6.01 37.10
C HIS A 63 25.27 -5.15 36.16
N TYR A 64 24.51 -4.22 36.73
CA TYR A 64 23.66 -3.28 36.01
C TYR A 64 24.13 -1.85 36.28
N ARG A 65 24.11 -1.00 35.25
CA ARG A 65 24.30 0.44 35.40
C ARG A 65 22.94 1.14 35.39
N ILE A 66 22.65 1.89 36.44
CA ILE A 66 21.43 2.68 36.58
C ILE A 66 21.65 4.02 35.89
N GLU A 67 21.03 4.20 34.72
CA GLU A 67 21.06 5.46 33.97
C GLU A 67 19.74 6.24 34.18
N LYS A 68 19.82 7.48 34.66
CA LYS A 68 18.67 8.40 34.73
C LYS A 68 18.61 9.25 33.47
N ARG A 69 17.54 9.13 32.70
CA ARG A 69 17.26 9.99 31.53
C ARG A 69 16.02 10.83 31.75
N GLN A 70 16.12 12.12 31.46
CA GLN A 70 14.97 13.02 31.46
C GLN A 70 14.20 12.86 30.15
N VAL A 71 12.89 12.64 30.23
CA VAL A 71 12.02 12.46 29.06
C VAL A 71 10.80 13.38 29.17
N SER A 72 10.15 13.66 28.04
CA SER A 72 8.92 14.46 28.03
C SER A 72 7.80 13.76 28.81
N LYS A 73 6.89 14.54 29.40
CA LYS A 73 5.76 14.03 30.19
C LYS A 73 4.94 12.99 29.42
N SER A 74 4.72 13.23 28.13
CA SER A 74 4.01 12.30 27.23
C SER A 74 4.71 10.95 27.04
N ILE A 75 6.05 10.93 26.99
CA ILE A 75 6.82 9.69 26.85
C ILE A 75 6.75 8.88 28.16
N ALA A 76 6.88 9.56 29.31
CA ALA A 76 6.74 8.94 30.62
C ALA A 76 5.35 8.29 30.82
N THR A 77 4.27 8.97 30.40
CA THR A 77 2.91 8.41 30.49
C THR A 77 2.72 7.19 29.59
N ARG A 78 3.24 7.21 28.34
CA ARG A 78 3.11 6.10 27.38
C ARG A 78 3.84 4.84 27.82
N LYS A 79 4.90 4.95 28.63
CA LYS A 79 5.64 3.79 29.16
C LYS A 79 4.74 2.86 30.00
N ASN A 80 3.68 3.39 30.60
CA ASN A 80 2.77 2.67 31.48
C ASN A 80 1.49 2.17 30.78
N TRP A 81 1.40 2.27 29.45
CA TRP A 81 0.21 1.79 28.74
C TRP A 81 0.12 0.27 28.71
N LYS A 82 -1.07 -0.25 28.97
CA LYS A 82 -1.37 -1.69 28.87
C LYS A 82 -1.17 -2.15 27.43
N LYS A 83 -0.34 -3.16 27.24
CA LYS A 83 -0.07 -3.77 25.94
C LYS A 83 -1.22 -4.71 25.53
N PHE A 84 -1.35 -4.97 24.23
CA PHE A 84 -2.41 -5.81 23.67
C PHE A 84 -1.92 -6.62 22.46
N GLY A 85 -2.69 -7.64 22.06
CA GLY A 85 -2.36 -8.51 20.93
C GLY A 85 -1.05 -9.27 21.15
N ASN A 86 -0.23 -9.36 20.11
CA ASN A 86 1.05 -10.08 20.15
C ASN A 86 2.09 -9.44 21.08
N ALA A 87 1.87 -8.22 21.55
CA ALA A 87 2.77 -7.50 22.46
C ALA A 87 2.33 -7.56 23.93
N THR A 88 1.31 -8.35 24.27
CA THR A 88 0.75 -8.41 25.65
C THR A 88 1.80 -8.80 26.70
N SER A 89 2.79 -9.59 26.31
CA SER A 89 3.89 -10.04 27.16
C SER A 89 5.16 -9.19 27.06
N ASP A 90 5.15 -8.11 26.26
CA ASP A 90 6.32 -7.24 26.10
C ASP A 90 6.57 -6.43 27.38
N PRO A 91 7.84 -6.13 27.71
CA PRO A 91 8.16 -5.28 28.85
C PRO A 91 7.62 -3.84 28.68
N PRO A 92 7.44 -3.09 29.79
CA PRO A 92 6.99 -1.69 29.72
C PRO A 92 7.93 -0.79 28.90
N GLY A 93 7.36 -0.05 27.95
CA GLY A 93 8.11 0.82 27.04
C GLY A 93 8.02 0.41 25.56
N PRO A 94 8.63 1.17 24.65
CA PRO A 94 8.71 0.80 23.23
C PRO A 94 9.65 -0.38 23.05
N ASN A 95 9.26 -1.36 22.22
CA ASN A 95 10.14 -2.47 21.86
C ASN A 95 10.88 -2.08 20.57
N PRO A 96 12.22 -1.96 20.57
CA PRO A 96 12.98 -1.48 19.41
C PRO A 96 12.79 -2.32 18.13
N ALA A 97 12.37 -3.58 18.27
CA ALA A 97 12.09 -4.45 17.14
C ALA A 97 10.78 -4.11 16.40
N ASN A 98 9.85 -3.42 17.05
CA ASN A 98 8.52 -3.09 16.50
C ASN A 98 8.14 -1.61 16.61
N THR A 99 8.94 -0.81 17.32
CA THR A 99 8.74 0.61 17.54
C THR A 99 9.95 1.36 17.00
N VAL A 100 9.78 2.04 15.87
CA VAL A 100 10.78 2.99 15.37
C VAL A 100 10.55 4.31 16.08
N VAL A 101 11.54 4.77 16.85
CA VAL A 101 11.57 6.14 17.37
C VAL A 101 11.74 7.04 16.14
N SER A 102 10.77 7.91 15.84
CA SER A 102 11.00 8.90 14.78
C SER A 102 12.13 9.81 15.23
N ASP A 103 13.03 10.16 14.32
CA ASP A 103 14.14 11.08 14.59
C ASP A 103 13.64 12.35 15.27
N ASP A 104 14.39 12.81 16.28
CA ASP A 104 14.16 14.10 16.91
C ASP A 104 14.28 15.20 15.86
N ILE A 105 13.19 15.93 15.62
CA ILE A 105 13.20 17.10 14.73
C ILE A 105 13.83 18.26 15.50
N PHE A 106 15.13 18.47 15.32
CA PHE A 106 15.79 19.68 15.77
C PHE A 106 15.45 20.81 14.80
N MET A 107 14.70 21.81 15.24
CA MET A 107 14.58 23.07 14.50
C MET A 107 15.88 23.85 14.66
N GLN A 108 16.73 23.83 13.63
CA GLN A 108 17.82 24.80 13.50
C GLN A 108 17.27 26.09 12.89
N PHE A 109 17.21 27.14 13.70
CA PHE A 109 17.04 28.49 13.21
C PHE A 109 18.39 28.98 12.72
N ILE A 110 18.64 28.90 11.42
CA ILE A 110 19.85 29.46 10.81
C ILE A 110 19.63 30.97 10.66
N SER A 111 20.35 31.76 11.45
CA SER A 111 20.53 33.19 11.20
C SER A 111 21.47 33.38 10.01
N ASN A 112 21.08 34.22 9.05
CA ASN A 112 21.74 34.53 7.76
C ASN A 112 23.19 35.11 7.85
N ARG A 113 24.10 34.53 8.63
CA ARG A 113 25.50 34.98 8.68
C ARG A 113 26.58 33.88 8.56
N ASP A 114 26.20 32.61 8.55
CA ASP A 114 27.19 31.52 8.53
C ASP A 114 27.36 30.82 7.16
N ASP A 115 26.58 31.18 6.14
CA ASP A 115 26.73 30.62 4.78
C ASP A 115 28.01 31.13 4.08
N ASP A 116 28.46 32.37 4.35
CA ASP A 116 29.65 32.93 3.69
C ASP A 116 30.99 32.39 4.27
N GLN A 117 30.98 31.72 5.43
CA GLN A 117 32.19 31.15 6.05
C GLN A 117 32.35 29.63 5.86
N LEU A 118 31.31 28.91 5.45
CA LEU A 118 31.38 27.46 5.21
C LEU A 118 31.84 27.09 3.80
N ASP A 119 31.69 27.99 2.82
CA ASP A 119 32.14 27.76 1.44
C ASP A 119 33.63 28.13 1.23
N ALA A 120 34.21 28.99 2.08
CA ALA A 120 35.63 29.37 1.97
C ALA A 120 36.62 28.35 2.56
N ASN A 121 36.17 27.42 3.41
CA ASN A 121 37.02 26.40 4.04
C ASN A 121 36.94 25.01 3.38
N ARG A 122 36.27 24.88 2.23
CA ARG A 122 36.14 23.60 1.50
C ARG A 122 36.99 23.48 0.24
N GLU A 123 37.71 24.52 -0.17
CA GLU A 123 38.58 24.48 -1.36
C GLU A 123 40.08 24.29 -1.09
N GLY A 124 40.50 24.15 0.18
CA GLY A 124 41.90 23.92 0.54
C GLY A 124 42.08 22.56 1.22
N THR A 125 42.42 21.53 0.42
CA THR A 125 43.08 20.24 0.75
C THR A 125 42.43 19.05 0.05
N ASN A 126 42.49 19.05 -1.29
CA ASN A 126 42.19 17.87 -2.10
C ASN A 126 43.43 17.40 -2.89
N SER A 127 44.60 17.45 -2.25
CA SER A 127 45.86 16.86 -2.76
C SER A 127 46.31 15.61 -2.00
N ASP A 128 45.84 15.33 -0.78
CA ASP A 128 46.51 14.33 0.09
C ASP A 128 45.64 13.21 0.66
N VAL A 129 44.42 12.99 0.14
CA VAL A 129 43.63 11.78 0.49
C VAL A 129 43.57 10.77 -0.67
N LYS A 130 44.13 11.11 -1.84
CA LYS A 130 44.26 10.20 -2.99
C LYS A 130 45.49 9.27 -2.91
N ALA A 131 46.29 9.36 -1.84
CA ALA A 131 47.55 8.62 -1.69
C ALA A 131 47.65 7.70 -0.44
N GLN A 132 46.61 7.59 0.40
CA GLN A 132 46.73 6.84 1.69
C GLN A 132 45.64 5.81 2.01
N ILE A 133 44.75 5.45 1.07
CA ILE A 133 43.97 4.20 1.19
C ILE A 133 44.28 3.34 -0.03
N GLY A 134 45.39 2.61 0.09
CA GLY A 134 45.74 1.52 -0.81
C GLY A 134 44.75 0.36 -0.68
N ASN A 135 44.32 -0.13 -1.84
CA ASN A 135 43.71 -1.43 -2.14
C ASN A 135 43.34 -2.31 -0.94
N LYS A 136 42.06 -2.30 -0.54
CA LYS A 136 41.35 -3.48 -0.01
C LYS A 136 39.83 -3.32 -0.18
N SER A 137 39.27 -4.06 -1.14
CA SER A 137 37.84 -4.14 -1.44
C SER A 137 37.06 -4.82 -0.31
N ILE A 138 35.99 -4.21 0.21
CA ILE A 138 35.04 -4.87 1.12
C ILE A 138 33.67 -4.98 0.43
N VAL A 139 33.61 -5.84 -0.58
CA VAL A 139 32.45 -6.63 -1.08
C VAL A 139 32.63 -6.87 -2.58
N LYS A 140 32.84 -8.13 -2.95
CA LYS A 140 33.00 -8.58 -4.35
C LYS A 140 31.72 -9.23 -4.88
N CYS A 141 31.43 -9.03 -6.16
CA CYS A 141 30.30 -9.66 -6.82
C CYS A 141 30.44 -11.20 -6.85
N ARG A 142 29.38 -11.94 -6.45
CA ARG A 142 29.40 -13.42 -6.36
C ARG A 142 29.51 -14.18 -7.70
N TYR A 143 29.43 -13.47 -8.83
CA TYR A 143 29.45 -14.05 -10.19
C TYR A 143 30.72 -13.72 -10.98
N CYS A 144 31.31 -12.53 -10.81
CA CYS A 144 32.48 -12.09 -11.58
C CYS A 144 33.65 -11.60 -10.71
N GLU A 145 33.49 -11.62 -9.39
CA GLU A 145 34.51 -11.31 -8.37
C GLU A 145 35.15 -9.91 -8.48
N GLN A 146 34.51 -8.99 -9.18
CA GLN A 146 34.92 -7.58 -9.27
C GLN A 146 34.08 -6.65 -8.38
N ASP A 147 34.57 -5.42 -8.18
CA ASP A 147 34.08 -4.46 -7.19
C ASP A 147 32.90 -3.63 -7.74
N HIS A 148 31.67 -4.15 -7.59
CA HIS A 148 30.43 -3.43 -7.91
C HIS A 148 29.20 -3.92 -7.10
N TRP A 149 28.15 -3.09 -6.98
CA TRP A 149 26.94 -3.39 -6.17
C TRP A 149 25.69 -3.73 -7.02
N THR A 150 25.02 -4.83 -6.63
CA THR A 150 23.74 -5.50 -7.02
C THR A 150 23.11 -5.48 -8.44
N SER A 151 22.51 -6.65 -8.74
CA SER A 151 21.36 -6.95 -9.63
C SER A 151 21.48 -6.84 -11.14
N LYS A 152 22.46 -6.11 -11.70
CA LYS A 152 22.82 -6.22 -13.13
C LYS A 152 24.34 -6.25 -13.30
N CYS A 153 24.90 -7.45 -13.35
CA CYS A 153 26.32 -7.65 -13.67
C CYS A 153 26.53 -7.47 -15.19
N PRO A 154 27.44 -6.58 -15.65
CA PRO A 154 27.72 -6.36 -17.08
C PRO A 154 28.23 -7.59 -17.85
N TYR A 155 28.63 -8.63 -17.12
CA TYR A 155 29.19 -9.88 -17.68
C TYR A 155 28.25 -11.09 -17.55
N LYS A 156 27.00 -10.89 -17.11
CA LYS A 156 26.03 -11.99 -16.87
C LYS A 156 25.79 -12.84 -18.13
N ASP A 157 25.81 -12.22 -19.31
CA ASP A 157 25.53 -12.88 -20.59
C ASP A 157 26.72 -13.73 -21.11
N LYS A 158 27.92 -13.59 -20.51
CA LYS A 158 29.10 -14.38 -20.91
C LYS A 158 29.23 -15.74 -20.20
N PHE A 159 28.36 -16.06 -19.25
CA PHE A 159 28.38 -17.33 -18.52
C PHE A 159 27.18 -18.25 -18.82
N GLU A 160 26.25 -17.83 -19.70
CA GLU A 160 25.13 -18.68 -20.16
C GLU A 160 25.57 -19.88 -21.05
N SER A 161 26.86 -19.99 -21.38
CA SER A 161 27.39 -21.11 -22.18
C SER A 161 27.72 -22.38 -21.38
N ARG A 162 27.85 -22.33 -20.04
CA ARG A 162 28.18 -23.53 -19.24
C ARG A 162 26.96 -24.32 -18.73
N GLU A 163 25.78 -23.70 -18.66
CA GLU A 163 24.56 -24.42 -18.28
C GLU A 163 23.91 -25.17 -19.45
N LYS A 164 24.13 -24.71 -20.69
CA LYS A 164 23.67 -25.41 -21.91
C LYS A 164 24.52 -26.63 -22.26
N GLU A 165 25.80 -26.66 -21.90
CA GLU A 165 26.67 -27.84 -22.10
C GLU A 165 26.42 -28.95 -21.06
N ALA A 166 26.04 -28.61 -19.83
CA ALA A 166 25.68 -29.60 -18.80
C ALA A 166 24.31 -30.26 -19.05
N ALA A 167 23.34 -29.51 -19.60
CA ALA A 167 22.02 -30.05 -19.96
C ALA A 167 22.08 -30.93 -21.23
N ALA A 168 22.96 -30.62 -22.19
CA ALA A 168 23.17 -31.44 -23.39
C ALA A 168 23.92 -32.76 -23.07
N ALA A 169 24.85 -32.74 -22.11
CA ALA A 169 25.55 -33.95 -21.64
C ALA A 169 24.62 -34.91 -20.85
N ALA A 170 23.65 -34.38 -20.10
CA ALA A 170 22.66 -35.18 -19.37
C ALA A 170 21.59 -35.82 -20.28
N ALA A 171 21.28 -35.19 -21.43
CA ALA A 171 20.33 -35.72 -22.41
C ALA A 171 20.94 -36.80 -23.34
N ALA A 172 22.25 -36.75 -23.60
CA ALA A 172 22.95 -37.74 -24.41
C ALA A 172 23.26 -39.06 -23.66
N ALA A 173 23.24 -39.06 -22.33
CA ALA A 173 23.48 -40.25 -21.50
C ALA A 173 22.23 -41.14 -21.29
N ALA A 174 21.04 -40.71 -21.74
CA ALA A 174 19.78 -41.43 -21.52
C ALA A 174 19.25 -42.18 -22.76
N ALA A 175 20.02 -42.27 -23.86
CA ALA A 175 19.54 -42.80 -25.15
C ALA A 175 20.35 -43.96 -25.77
N SER A 176 21.27 -44.62 -25.05
CA SER A 176 21.90 -45.84 -25.59
C SER A 176 22.39 -46.80 -24.50
N ALA A 177 21.59 -47.83 -24.21
CA ALA A 177 22.06 -49.20 -23.91
C ALA A 177 20.87 -50.14 -23.65
N SER A 178 20.38 -50.77 -24.73
CA SER A 178 19.72 -52.08 -24.70
C SER A 178 20.74 -53.06 -25.28
N GLU A 179 21.24 -54.06 -24.53
CA GLU A 179 20.91 -55.50 -24.57
C GLU A 179 22.17 -56.21 -23.98
N SER A 180 22.21 -57.36 -23.28
CA SER A 180 21.28 -58.45 -22.98
C SER A 180 21.89 -59.46 -21.97
N LYS A 181 21.00 -60.13 -21.20
CA LYS A 181 20.96 -61.53 -20.67
C LYS A 181 21.81 -62.09 -19.50
N MET A 182 21.04 -62.74 -18.58
CA MET A 182 21.26 -63.94 -17.72
C MET A 182 22.28 -63.82 -16.56
N ASP A 183 22.11 -64.35 -15.33
CA ASP A 183 21.16 -65.30 -14.71
C ASP A 183 21.23 -65.18 -13.15
N ASP A 184 20.22 -65.75 -12.48
CA ASP A 184 20.17 -66.33 -11.11
C ASP A 184 19.97 -65.52 -9.78
N LYS A 185 18.90 -65.95 -9.06
CA LYS A 185 18.55 -65.98 -7.60
C LYS A 185 18.26 -64.75 -6.70
N LYS A 186 16.95 -64.64 -6.37
CA LYS A 186 16.22 -64.53 -5.06
C LYS A 186 16.80 -63.62 -3.95
N THR A 187 16.05 -62.71 -3.31
CA THR A 187 14.81 -62.91 -2.52
C THR A 187 14.01 -61.61 -2.26
N GLY A 188 12.67 -61.71 -2.21
CA GLY A 188 11.76 -60.93 -1.34
C GLY A 188 11.37 -59.48 -1.68
N LYS A 189 10.29 -59.25 -2.46
CA LYS A 189 9.59 -57.95 -2.55
C LYS A 189 8.18 -58.01 -1.94
N TYR A 190 7.87 -57.01 -1.11
CA TYR A 190 6.55 -56.71 -0.56
C TYR A 190 5.60 -56.16 -1.65
N VAL A 191 4.38 -56.70 -1.74
CA VAL A 191 3.35 -56.32 -2.73
C VAL A 191 2.25 -55.47 -2.06
N PRO A 192 2.04 -54.21 -2.49
CA PRO A 192 1.02 -53.33 -1.91
C PRO A 192 -0.43 -53.82 -2.14
N PRO A 193 -1.37 -53.45 -1.24
CA PRO A 193 -2.69 -54.07 -1.12
C PRO A 193 -3.65 -53.96 -2.33
N GLY A 194 -3.34 -53.12 -3.33
CA GLY A 194 -4.23 -52.84 -4.47
C GLY A 194 -4.03 -53.73 -5.71
N MET A 195 -3.03 -54.61 -5.75
CA MET A 195 -2.76 -55.51 -6.88
C MET A 195 -2.93 -57.01 -6.55
N ARG A 196 -3.84 -57.33 -5.61
CA ARG A 196 -4.29 -58.72 -5.43
C ARG A 196 -5.54 -58.95 -6.28
N GLU A 197 -5.45 -59.84 -7.26
CA GLU A 197 -6.61 -60.30 -8.02
C GLU A 197 -7.58 -61.08 -7.11
N GLY A 198 -8.88 -60.74 -7.17
CA GLY A 198 -9.96 -61.62 -6.64
C GLY A 198 -10.75 -61.17 -5.40
N GLY A 199 -10.98 -59.87 -5.15
CA GLY A 199 -11.85 -59.40 -4.05
C GLY A 199 -13.05 -58.55 -4.50
N ASN A 200 -14.25 -59.09 -4.41
CA ASN A 200 -15.52 -58.50 -4.89
C ASN A 200 -16.15 -57.50 -3.88
N LYS A 201 -16.60 -56.34 -4.40
CA LYS A 201 -17.81 -55.51 -4.10
C LYS A 201 -18.21 -55.18 -2.64
N ARG A 202 -18.33 -53.86 -2.33
CA ARG A 202 -19.62 -53.13 -2.07
C ARG A 202 -19.40 -51.71 -1.48
N GLY A 203 -20.08 -50.71 -2.09
CA GLY A 203 -20.31 -49.32 -1.60
C GLY A 203 -19.13 -48.38 -1.85
N ASP A 204 -19.18 -47.30 -2.63
CA ASP A 204 -20.27 -46.40 -3.02
C ASP A 204 -20.16 -46.00 -4.50
N VAL A 205 -21.28 -46.07 -5.21
CA VAL A 205 -21.41 -45.54 -6.56
C VAL A 205 -22.19 -44.24 -6.46
N MET A 206 -21.53 -43.09 -6.65
CA MET A 206 -22.13 -41.93 -7.34
C MET A 206 -21.05 -41.10 -8.05
N MET A 207 -20.90 -41.42 -9.34
CA MET A 207 -20.60 -40.56 -10.48
C MET A 207 -19.76 -39.29 -10.24
N SER A 208 -18.50 -39.40 -10.61
CA SER A 208 -17.70 -38.30 -11.14
C SER A 208 -18.35 -37.75 -12.41
N SER A 209 -19.06 -36.63 -12.30
CA SER A 209 -19.32 -35.75 -13.45
C SER A 209 -18.33 -34.60 -13.40
N LYS A 210 -17.31 -34.67 -14.27
CA LYS A 210 -16.70 -33.47 -14.87
C LYS A 210 -17.84 -32.54 -15.35
N SER A 211 -18.03 -31.41 -14.67
CA SER A 211 -18.86 -30.30 -15.14
C SER A 211 -17.89 -29.14 -15.35
N LYS A 212 -17.32 -29.04 -16.56
CA LYS A 212 -17.59 -27.95 -17.50
C LYS A 212 -17.42 -26.58 -16.87
N ASP A 213 -16.36 -25.89 -17.26
CA ASP A 213 -16.39 -24.43 -17.36
C ASP A 213 -17.67 -24.03 -18.10
N GLU A 214 -18.67 -23.52 -17.38
CA GLU A 214 -19.87 -22.94 -17.98
C GLU A 214 -19.69 -21.42 -18.03
N PRO A 215 -19.30 -20.85 -19.18
CA PRO A 215 -19.06 -19.41 -19.31
C PRO A 215 -20.32 -18.54 -19.15
N ASN A 216 -21.49 -19.15 -18.95
CA ASN A 216 -22.80 -18.50 -18.86
C ASN A 216 -23.33 -18.49 -17.41
N THR A 217 -22.58 -19.01 -16.45
CA THR A 217 -22.99 -19.10 -15.05
C THR A 217 -22.25 -18.06 -14.22
N ILE A 218 -23.00 -17.20 -13.54
CA ILE A 218 -22.47 -16.15 -12.67
C ILE A 218 -22.61 -16.58 -11.21
N ARG A 219 -21.59 -16.32 -10.40
CA ARG A 219 -21.66 -16.49 -8.94
C ARG A 219 -22.08 -15.16 -8.31
N VAL A 220 -23.11 -15.21 -7.49
CA VAL A 220 -23.68 -14.08 -6.75
C VAL A 220 -23.41 -14.33 -5.27
N THR A 221 -22.69 -13.43 -4.62
CA THR A 221 -22.26 -13.57 -3.22
C THR A 221 -22.92 -12.55 -2.31
N ASN A 222 -22.83 -12.79 -1.00
CA ASN A 222 -23.35 -11.96 0.08
C ASN A 222 -24.86 -11.68 0.01
N LEU A 223 -25.64 -12.72 -0.29
CA LEU A 223 -27.10 -12.68 -0.29
C LEU A 223 -27.66 -12.72 1.15
N PRO A 224 -28.75 -11.99 1.46
CA PRO A 224 -29.36 -12.05 2.80
C PRO A 224 -29.88 -13.46 3.11
N GLU A 225 -29.88 -13.83 4.39
CA GLU A 225 -30.26 -15.18 4.85
C GLU A 225 -31.71 -15.57 4.47
N GLU A 226 -32.58 -14.56 4.33
CA GLU A 226 -34.00 -14.68 3.98
C GLU A 226 -34.29 -14.69 2.48
N ILE A 227 -33.28 -14.58 1.61
CA ILE A 227 -33.53 -14.46 0.16
C ILE A 227 -34.11 -15.74 -0.43
N LEU A 228 -35.05 -15.59 -1.36
CA LEU A 228 -35.67 -16.71 -2.09
C LEU A 228 -35.13 -16.82 -3.52
N ASP A 229 -35.28 -18.00 -4.09
CA ASP A 229 -34.91 -18.28 -5.49
C ASP A 229 -35.72 -17.40 -6.47
N SER A 230 -36.94 -17.00 -6.09
CA SER A 230 -37.79 -16.04 -6.83
C SER A 230 -37.17 -14.65 -6.90
N ASP A 231 -36.60 -14.15 -5.80
CA ASP A 231 -36.03 -12.81 -5.72
C ASP A 231 -34.77 -12.70 -6.59
N ILE A 232 -33.96 -13.78 -6.61
CA ILE A 232 -32.78 -13.88 -7.47
C ILE A 232 -33.22 -13.97 -8.94
N ARG A 233 -34.31 -14.68 -9.24
CA ARG A 233 -34.85 -14.73 -10.60
C ARG A 233 -35.34 -13.36 -11.06
N GLU A 234 -36.07 -12.63 -10.22
CA GLU A 234 -36.52 -11.26 -10.53
C GLU A 234 -35.35 -10.29 -10.71
N LEU A 235 -34.31 -10.40 -9.88
CA LEU A 235 -33.12 -9.56 -9.97
C LEU A 235 -32.37 -9.73 -11.30
N PHE A 236 -32.32 -10.95 -11.83
CA PHE A 236 -31.51 -11.30 -13.00
C PHE A 236 -32.30 -11.48 -14.31
N ALA A 237 -33.64 -11.64 -14.25
CA ALA A 237 -34.52 -11.74 -15.41
C ALA A 237 -34.40 -10.58 -16.42
N PRO A 238 -34.16 -9.31 -16.02
CA PRO A 238 -34.00 -8.21 -16.98
C PRO A 238 -32.76 -8.33 -17.88
N PHE A 239 -31.77 -9.16 -17.51
CA PHE A 239 -30.51 -9.27 -18.26
C PHE A 239 -30.51 -10.41 -19.28
N GLY A 240 -31.43 -11.36 -19.14
CA GLY A 240 -31.62 -12.49 -20.04
C GLY A 240 -32.38 -13.64 -19.38
N ARG A 241 -32.70 -14.67 -20.16
CA ARG A 241 -33.43 -15.83 -19.64
C ARG A 241 -32.53 -16.64 -18.71
N VAL A 242 -32.96 -16.73 -17.44
CA VAL A 242 -32.28 -17.50 -16.40
C VAL A 242 -32.69 -18.97 -16.52
N ASN A 243 -31.73 -19.82 -16.86
CA ASN A 243 -31.92 -21.26 -17.03
C ASN A 243 -31.98 -21.97 -15.66
N ARG A 244 -31.03 -21.66 -14.78
CA ARG A 244 -30.90 -22.30 -13.47
C ARG A 244 -30.47 -21.30 -12.41
N ILE A 245 -31.06 -21.41 -11.22
CA ILE A 245 -30.62 -20.74 -10.01
C ILE A 245 -30.28 -21.82 -9.00
N PHE A 246 -29.12 -21.71 -8.38
CA PHE A 246 -28.71 -22.55 -7.28
C PHE A 246 -28.34 -21.65 -6.10
N LEU A 247 -29.29 -21.43 -5.19
CA LEU A 247 -29.05 -20.76 -3.91
C LEU A 247 -28.47 -21.78 -2.92
N ALA A 248 -27.25 -21.55 -2.46
CA ALA A 248 -26.63 -22.42 -1.47
C ALA A 248 -27.30 -22.19 -0.12
N LYS A 249 -27.93 -23.24 0.43
CA LYS A 249 -28.61 -23.21 1.74
C LYS A 249 -27.90 -24.12 2.73
N ASP A 250 -27.97 -23.79 4.01
CA ASP A 250 -27.53 -24.67 5.08
C ASP A 250 -28.46 -25.89 5.16
N LYS A 251 -27.86 -27.08 5.27
CA LYS A 251 -28.60 -28.36 5.25
C LYS A 251 -29.44 -28.57 6.52
N TYR A 252 -29.10 -27.89 7.61
CA TYR A 252 -29.76 -28.07 8.91
C TYR A 252 -30.73 -26.92 9.22
N THR A 253 -30.38 -25.68 8.87
CA THR A 253 -31.24 -24.51 9.15
C THR A 253 -32.12 -24.08 7.97
N GLY A 254 -31.83 -24.55 6.75
CA GLY A 254 -32.54 -24.15 5.53
C GLY A 254 -32.27 -22.70 5.08
N GLN A 255 -31.50 -21.93 5.87
CA GLN A 255 -31.15 -20.54 5.58
C GLN A 255 -30.10 -20.45 4.47
N SER A 256 -30.09 -19.36 3.72
CA SER A 256 -29.08 -19.14 2.70
C SER A 256 -27.68 -19.02 3.31
N LYS A 257 -26.68 -19.70 2.72
CA LYS A 257 -25.24 -19.53 3.00
C LYS A 257 -24.67 -18.25 2.42
N GLY A 258 -25.54 -17.36 1.94
CA GLY A 258 -25.19 -16.06 1.41
C GLY A 258 -24.58 -16.09 0.01
N PHE A 259 -24.77 -17.15 -0.78
CA PHE A 259 -24.36 -17.14 -2.18
C PHE A 259 -25.26 -18.00 -3.07
N ALA A 260 -25.36 -17.61 -4.34
CA ALA A 260 -26.06 -18.34 -5.37
C ALA A 260 -25.24 -18.43 -6.66
N PHE A 261 -25.58 -19.39 -7.50
CA PHE A 261 -25.10 -19.47 -8.88
C PHE A 261 -26.29 -19.30 -9.81
N VAL A 262 -26.18 -18.40 -10.77
CA VAL A 262 -27.22 -18.06 -11.73
C VAL A 262 -26.70 -18.36 -13.14
N SER A 263 -27.27 -19.36 -13.78
CA SER A 263 -26.93 -19.77 -15.15
C SER A 263 -27.88 -19.12 -16.14
N PHE A 264 -27.34 -18.36 -17.08
CA PHE A 264 -28.08 -17.78 -18.20
C PHE A 264 -28.04 -18.70 -19.42
N ASP A 265 -29.06 -18.58 -20.29
CA ASP A 265 -29.05 -19.26 -21.59
C ASP A 265 -27.86 -18.82 -22.46
N LYS A 266 -27.51 -17.52 -22.41
CA LYS A 266 -26.43 -16.93 -23.20
C LYS A 266 -25.30 -16.39 -22.33
N ARG A 267 -24.07 -16.57 -22.80
CA ARG A 267 -22.85 -15.96 -22.22
C ARG A 267 -22.94 -14.44 -22.13
N GLU A 268 -23.50 -13.83 -23.18
CA GLU A 268 -23.68 -12.39 -23.30
C GLU A 268 -24.57 -11.83 -22.19
N ASP A 269 -25.61 -12.57 -21.81
CA ASP A 269 -26.56 -12.15 -20.79
C ASP A 269 -25.97 -12.28 -19.38
N ALA A 270 -25.15 -13.32 -19.14
CA ALA A 270 -24.31 -13.44 -17.96
C ALA A 270 -23.31 -12.28 -17.84
N ALA A 271 -22.64 -11.92 -18.95
CA ALA A 271 -21.72 -10.79 -19.00
C ALA A 271 -22.44 -9.43 -18.79
N LYS A 272 -23.63 -9.24 -19.39
CA LYS A 272 -24.49 -8.08 -19.17
C LYS A 272 -24.92 -7.98 -17.71
N ALA A 273 -25.38 -9.07 -17.10
CA ALA A 273 -25.76 -9.10 -15.69
C ALA A 273 -24.59 -8.70 -14.78
N ILE A 274 -23.42 -9.28 -15.02
CA ILE A 274 -22.15 -8.97 -14.36
C ILE A 274 -21.78 -7.48 -14.53
N GLN A 275 -21.93 -6.91 -15.72
CA GLN A 275 -21.69 -5.48 -15.98
C GLN A 275 -22.80 -4.56 -15.44
N ALA A 276 -24.00 -5.07 -15.24
CA ALA A 276 -25.19 -4.30 -14.89
C ALA A 276 -25.56 -4.36 -13.41
N VAL A 277 -24.94 -5.25 -12.63
CA VAL A 277 -25.19 -5.38 -11.19
C VAL A 277 -23.96 -4.96 -10.36
N ASN A 278 -22.74 -4.98 -10.94
CA ASN A 278 -21.53 -4.73 -10.15
C ASN A 278 -21.14 -3.25 -10.11
N GLY A 279 -20.91 -2.77 -8.89
CA GLY A 279 -20.27 -1.49 -8.62
C GLY A 279 -18.75 -1.55 -8.72
N TYR A 280 -18.13 -0.37 -8.72
CA TYR A 280 -16.68 -0.20 -8.67
C TYR A 280 -16.33 0.75 -7.53
N ALA A 281 -15.23 0.49 -6.82
CA ALA A 281 -14.68 1.40 -5.82
C ALA A 281 -13.20 1.65 -6.09
N PRO A 282 -12.77 2.90 -6.33
CA PRO A 282 -11.37 3.23 -6.52
C PRO A 282 -10.55 3.14 -5.23
N ILE A 283 -9.25 2.94 -5.43
CA ILE A 283 -8.21 3.12 -4.41
C ILE A 283 -7.45 4.41 -4.72
N ASN A 284 -7.66 5.42 -3.88
CA ASN A 284 -7.02 6.72 -3.92
C ASN A 284 -5.92 6.83 -2.83
N PRO A 285 -4.95 7.76 -2.98
CA PRO A 285 -3.96 8.02 -1.92
C PRO A 285 -4.57 8.36 -0.56
N ALA A 286 -5.73 9.03 -0.53
CA ALA A 286 -6.45 9.34 0.70
C ALA A 286 -6.93 8.07 1.44
N ASP A 287 -7.33 7.02 0.72
CA ASP A 287 -7.75 5.75 1.33
C ASP A 287 -6.57 5.06 2.02
N ILE A 288 -5.42 5.03 1.34
CA ILE A 288 -4.17 4.48 1.89
C ILE A 288 -3.70 5.27 3.10
N ASN A 289 -3.71 6.60 3.02
CA ASN A 289 -3.33 7.46 4.14
C ASN A 289 -4.27 7.29 5.35
N THR A 290 -5.57 7.03 5.09
CA THR A 290 -6.54 6.76 6.15
C THR A 290 -6.23 5.43 6.84
N ILE A 291 -5.95 4.37 6.06
CA ILE A 291 -5.52 3.06 6.59
C ILE A 291 -4.23 3.18 7.41
N GLN A 292 -3.27 3.99 6.95
CA GLN A 292 -2.01 4.24 7.65
C GLN A 292 -2.15 5.13 8.90
N GLY A 293 -3.32 5.74 9.13
CA GLY A 293 -3.57 6.64 10.26
C GLY A 293 -2.93 8.03 10.14
N VAL A 294 -2.40 8.38 8.96
CA VAL A 294 -1.74 9.66 8.67
C VAL A 294 -2.65 10.68 7.99
N TYR A 295 -3.88 10.28 7.64
CA TYR A 295 -4.90 11.19 7.12
C TYR A 295 -5.63 11.96 8.22
N ALA A 296 -6.22 13.10 7.87
CA ALA A 296 -6.95 13.95 8.81
C ALA A 296 -8.24 13.29 9.33
N VAL A 297 -8.89 12.46 8.50
CA VAL A 297 -10.06 11.67 8.90
C VAL A 297 -9.58 10.35 9.51
N LYS A 298 -10.03 10.09 10.74
CA LYS A 298 -9.72 8.86 11.48
C LYS A 298 -11.03 8.14 11.81
N PRO A 299 -11.44 7.13 11.03
CA PRO A 299 -12.65 6.37 11.34
C PRO A 299 -12.49 5.59 12.65
N GLN A 300 -13.60 5.35 13.33
CA GLN A 300 -13.61 4.48 14.51
C GLN A 300 -13.35 3.03 14.09
N LEU A 301 -12.38 2.38 14.73
CA LEU A 301 -12.02 1.00 14.40
C LEU A 301 -12.90 -0.01 15.17
N PRO A 302 -13.28 -1.15 14.55
CA PRO A 302 -12.94 -1.56 13.18
C PRO A 302 -13.70 -0.76 12.11
N ALA A 303 -13.00 -0.38 11.03
CA ALA A 303 -13.54 0.43 9.94
C ALA A 303 -13.37 -0.24 8.58
N VAL A 304 -14.32 0.00 7.66
CA VAL A 304 -14.21 -0.39 6.25
C VAL A 304 -13.45 0.70 5.50
N ALA A 305 -12.51 0.30 4.64
CA ALA A 305 -11.72 1.23 3.84
C ALA A 305 -12.47 1.73 2.58
N GLY A 306 -11.94 2.78 1.96
CA GLY A 306 -12.48 3.38 0.74
C GLY A 306 -13.46 4.51 1.00
N ASN A 307 -13.31 5.60 0.25
CA ASN A 307 -14.17 6.79 0.34
C ASN A 307 -15.06 7.00 -0.89
N GLU A 308 -14.68 6.44 -2.02
CA GLU A 308 -15.30 6.69 -3.33
C GLU A 308 -15.74 5.37 -3.95
N GLY A 309 -16.79 5.41 -4.78
CA GLY A 309 -17.31 4.25 -5.49
C GLY A 309 -18.71 4.48 -6.05
N VAL A 310 -19.19 3.51 -6.79
CA VAL A 310 -20.53 3.49 -7.39
C VAL A 310 -21.28 2.23 -6.95
N ALA A 311 -22.54 2.39 -6.60
CA ALA A 311 -23.40 1.31 -6.13
C ALA A 311 -24.81 1.40 -6.74
N LYS A 312 -25.50 0.26 -6.80
CA LYS A 312 -26.90 0.18 -7.22
C LYS A 312 -27.79 0.01 -6.00
N ILE A 313 -28.89 0.75 -5.93
CA ILE A 313 -29.89 0.58 -4.88
C ILE A 313 -30.63 -0.74 -5.12
N VAL A 314 -30.46 -1.68 -4.20
CA VAL A 314 -31.11 -3.01 -4.25
C VAL A 314 -32.39 -3.09 -3.41
N LYS A 315 -32.51 -2.22 -2.40
CA LYS A 315 -33.68 -2.15 -1.51
C LYS A 315 -33.81 -0.73 -0.95
N VAL A 316 -35.05 -0.29 -0.73
CA VAL A 316 -35.35 1.00 -0.07
C VAL A 316 -36.27 0.77 1.11
N GLY A 317 -36.08 1.55 2.18
CA GLY A 317 -37.00 1.56 3.32
C GLY A 317 -38.27 2.36 3.01
N HIS A 318 -39.37 2.07 3.71
CA HIS A 318 -40.68 2.70 3.47
C HIS A 318 -40.70 4.24 3.63
N LYS A 319 -39.71 4.84 4.30
CA LYS A 319 -39.57 6.30 4.46
C LYS A 319 -38.67 6.96 3.43
N VAL A 320 -37.98 6.19 2.58
CA VAL A 320 -37.10 6.71 1.53
C VAL A 320 -37.97 7.27 0.41
N LYS A 321 -37.71 8.52 0.01
CA LYS A 321 -38.50 9.20 -1.02
C LYS A 321 -37.67 9.59 -2.24
N ARG A 322 -36.37 9.81 -2.05
CA ARG A 322 -35.48 10.34 -3.10
C ARG A 322 -34.84 9.28 -4.00
N LEU A 323 -34.83 8.03 -3.56
CA LEU A 323 -34.13 6.92 -4.21
C LEU A 323 -35.09 5.76 -4.41
N SER A 324 -34.93 5.06 -5.52
CA SER A 324 -35.70 3.89 -5.89
C SER A 324 -34.80 2.69 -6.12
N VAL A 325 -35.35 1.48 -5.97
CA VAL A 325 -34.65 0.26 -6.38
C VAL A 325 -34.28 0.36 -7.85
N GLY A 326 -33.02 0.08 -8.15
CA GLY A 326 -32.45 0.19 -9.49
C GLY A 326 -31.62 1.45 -9.74
N ASP A 327 -31.76 2.49 -8.92
CA ASP A 327 -30.98 3.72 -9.06
C ASP A 327 -29.50 3.46 -8.83
N TRP A 328 -28.66 4.15 -9.61
CA TRP A 328 -27.21 4.17 -9.40
C TRP A 328 -26.83 5.38 -8.58
N VAL A 329 -25.97 5.17 -7.58
CA VAL A 329 -25.58 6.17 -6.61
C VAL A 329 -24.08 6.15 -6.34
N ILE A 330 -23.56 7.26 -5.86
CA ILE A 330 -22.22 7.37 -5.25
C ILE A 330 -22.35 7.88 -3.80
N PRO A 331 -21.32 7.73 -2.95
CA PRO A 331 -21.31 8.35 -1.63
C PRO A 331 -21.52 9.87 -1.71
N ALA A 332 -22.51 10.38 -0.99
CA ALA A 332 -22.82 11.82 -0.93
C ALA A 332 -22.08 12.55 0.20
N LYS A 333 -21.58 11.85 1.21
CA LYS A 333 -20.87 12.45 2.33
C LYS A 333 -19.46 11.87 2.41
N SER A 334 -18.51 12.72 2.76
CA SER A 334 -17.11 12.34 3.00
C SER A 334 -16.77 12.23 4.49
N GLU A 335 -17.75 12.45 5.38
CA GLU A 335 -17.52 12.39 6.82
C GLU A 335 -17.32 10.95 7.29
N GLY A 336 -16.33 10.75 8.15
CA GLY A 336 -16.13 9.48 8.88
C GLY A 336 -15.56 8.32 8.07
N ALA A 337 -15.10 8.55 6.82
CA ALA A 337 -14.70 7.50 5.88
C ALA A 337 -15.82 6.48 5.61
N PHE A 338 -16.63 6.76 4.59
CA PHE A 338 -17.88 6.02 4.30
C PHE A 338 -17.70 4.50 4.21
N GLY A 339 -16.52 4.03 3.77
CA GLY A 339 -16.20 2.62 3.62
C GLY A 339 -16.85 2.03 2.38
N THR A 340 -16.20 2.18 1.23
CA THR A 340 -16.72 1.70 -0.07
C THR A 340 -16.16 0.35 -0.49
N TRP A 341 -15.08 -0.14 0.10
CA TRP A 341 -14.46 -1.43 -0.23
C TRP A 341 -15.20 -2.58 0.46
N ARG A 342 -16.46 -2.79 0.06
CA ARG A 342 -17.36 -3.82 0.58
C ARG A 342 -18.48 -4.12 -0.41
N THR A 343 -19.07 -5.31 -0.28
CA THR A 343 -20.14 -5.82 -1.15
C THR A 343 -21.43 -4.99 -1.08
N HIS A 344 -21.83 -4.63 0.14
CA HIS A 344 -23.09 -3.95 0.42
C HIS A 344 -22.92 -2.94 1.54
N CYS A 345 -23.77 -1.91 1.54
CA CYS A 345 -23.86 -0.97 2.64
C CYS A 345 -25.31 -0.61 2.92
N ILE A 346 -25.57 -0.22 4.17
CA ILE A 346 -26.84 0.36 4.59
C ILE A 346 -26.53 1.80 5.02
N GLY A 347 -27.37 2.74 4.59
CA GLY A 347 -27.23 4.16 4.94
C GLY A 347 -28.56 4.89 4.78
N SER A 348 -28.64 6.10 5.35
CA SER A 348 -29.74 7.02 5.12
C SER A 348 -29.73 7.52 3.67
N GLU A 349 -30.88 7.95 3.13
CA GLU A 349 -30.98 8.42 1.73
C GLU A 349 -30.03 9.60 1.43
N GLU A 350 -29.69 10.40 2.43
CA GLU A 350 -28.74 11.52 2.35
C GLU A 350 -27.26 11.10 2.20
N ASN A 351 -26.93 9.83 2.46
CA ASN A 351 -25.59 9.30 2.26
C ASN A 351 -25.31 8.95 0.80
N PHE A 352 -26.31 9.06 -0.07
CA PHE A 352 -26.22 8.63 -1.46
C PHE A 352 -26.62 9.76 -2.41
N PHE A 353 -25.79 9.98 -3.42
CA PHE A 353 -26.03 10.96 -4.48
C PHE A 353 -26.48 10.21 -5.73
N PRO A 354 -27.70 10.46 -6.26
CA PRO A 354 -28.20 9.78 -7.44
C PRO A 354 -27.47 10.22 -8.70
N LEU A 355 -27.13 9.26 -9.55
CA LEU A 355 -26.47 9.50 -10.83
C LEU A 355 -27.47 9.67 -11.96
N ILE A 356 -27.08 10.44 -12.97
CA ILE A 356 -27.87 10.60 -14.19
C ILE A 356 -27.92 9.30 -14.99
N LYS A 357 -29.01 9.08 -15.74
CA LYS A 357 -29.14 7.92 -16.63
C LYS A 357 -28.12 7.99 -17.77
N GLY A 358 -27.49 6.85 -18.06
CA GLY A 358 -26.57 6.67 -19.18
C GLY A 358 -25.10 6.99 -18.89
N ILE A 359 -24.76 7.44 -17.68
CA ILE A 359 -23.36 7.57 -17.29
C ILE A 359 -22.69 6.18 -17.19
N ASP A 360 -21.47 6.07 -17.70
CA ASP A 360 -20.66 4.87 -17.54
C ASP A 360 -20.31 4.68 -16.04
N LYS A 361 -20.53 3.46 -15.52
CA LYS A 361 -20.35 3.16 -14.10
C LYS A 361 -18.90 3.21 -13.68
N PHE A 362 -17.99 2.81 -14.56
CA PHE A 362 -16.55 2.88 -14.29
C PHE A 362 -16.10 4.33 -14.10
N SER A 363 -16.65 5.24 -14.90
CA SER A 363 -16.42 6.68 -14.79
C SER A 363 -17.10 7.28 -13.57
N ALA A 364 -18.35 6.90 -13.32
CA ALA A 364 -19.09 7.35 -12.14
C ALA A 364 -18.42 6.93 -10.82
N ALA A 365 -17.75 5.78 -10.81
CA ALA A 365 -16.99 5.30 -9.67
C ALA A 365 -15.79 6.19 -9.31
N GLN A 366 -15.32 7.05 -10.21
CA GLN A 366 -14.15 7.92 -10.02
C GLN A 366 -14.56 9.41 -9.96
N LEU A 367 -15.86 9.69 -9.82
CA LEU A 367 -16.42 11.01 -10.00
C LEU A 367 -16.24 11.93 -8.79
N SER A 368 -16.46 11.44 -7.57
CA SER A 368 -16.69 12.30 -6.40
C SER A 368 -15.41 12.88 -5.79
N VAL A 369 -14.24 12.34 -6.13
CA VAL A 369 -12.95 12.80 -5.59
C VAL A 369 -12.16 13.56 -6.64
N ASN A 370 -11.64 12.88 -7.66
CA ASN A 370 -10.59 13.46 -8.52
C ASN A 370 -11.12 14.55 -9.49
N PRO A 371 -12.20 14.32 -10.27
CA PRO A 371 -12.80 15.34 -11.12
C PRO A 371 -13.35 16.53 -10.32
N CYS A 372 -14.02 16.27 -9.19
CA CYS A 372 -14.48 17.32 -8.29
C CYS A 372 -13.31 18.18 -7.79
N THR A 373 -12.18 17.57 -7.43
CA THR A 373 -11.01 18.28 -6.90
C THR A 373 -10.42 19.20 -7.95
N ALA A 374 -10.24 18.70 -9.18
CA ALA A 374 -9.80 19.51 -10.30
C ALA A 374 -10.77 20.67 -10.59
N TYR A 375 -12.07 20.40 -10.64
CA TYR A 375 -13.11 21.39 -10.92
C TYR A 375 -13.07 22.55 -9.91
N ARG A 376 -13.07 22.22 -8.62
CA ARG A 376 -13.09 23.21 -7.53
C ARG A 376 -11.82 24.03 -7.46
N MET A 377 -10.65 23.39 -7.62
CA MET A 377 -9.39 24.13 -7.64
C MET A 377 -9.32 25.15 -8.79
N LEU A 378 -9.86 24.81 -9.96
CA LEU A 378 -9.89 25.71 -11.11
C LEU A 378 -10.97 26.81 -11.01
N LYS A 379 -12.01 26.63 -10.19
CA LYS A 379 -13.13 27.59 -10.06
C LYS A 379 -13.03 28.51 -8.85
N ASP A 380 -12.53 28.00 -7.72
CA ASP A 380 -12.78 28.63 -6.42
C ASP A 380 -11.67 29.60 -5.99
N PHE A 381 -10.47 29.53 -6.61
CA PHE A 381 -9.28 30.27 -6.13
C PHE A 381 -8.90 31.48 -6.99
N VAL A 382 -9.05 31.36 -8.30
CA VAL A 382 -8.72 32.42 -9.26
C VAL A 382 -9.81 32.46 -10.31
N SER A 383 -10.30 33.65 -10.64
CA SER A 383 -11.26 33.83 -11.74
C SER A 383 -10.53 33.73 -13.08
N LEU A 384 -10.37 32.49 -13.55
CA LEU A 384 -9.69 32.16 -14.81
C LEU A 384 -10.61 32.41 -16.01
N LYS A 385 -10.05 33.03 -17.05
CA LYS A 385 -10.71 33.29 -18.34
C LYS A 385 -10.09 32.45 -19.46
N PRO A 386 -10.80 32.18 -20.57
CA PRO A 386 -10.17 31.60 -21.75
C PRO A 386 -8.92 32.38 -22.16
N GLY A 387 -7.83 31.67 -22.44
CA GLY A 387 -6.50 32.23 -22.71
C GLY A 387 -5.59 32.36 -21.49
N ASP A 388 -6.12 32.36 -20.27
CA ASP A 388 -5.30 32.35 -19.05
C ASP A 388 -4.52 31.03 -18.91
N CYS A 389 -3.43 31.05 -18.14
CA CYS A 389 -2.59 29.86 -17.94
C CYS A 389 -2.65 29.33 -16.50
N VAL A 390 -2.58 28.00 -16.39
CA VAL A 390 -2.41 27.24 -15.14
C VAL A 390 -1.16 26.37 -15.25
N ILE A 391 -0.37 26.28 -14.19
CA ILE A 391 0.72 25.31 -14.07
C ILE A 391 0.35 24.26 -13.02
N GLN A 392 0.66 22.99 -13.26
CA GLN A 392 0.44 21.94 -12.26
C GLN A 392 1.58 20.95 -12.21
N ASN A 393 1.85 20.41 -11.01
CA ASN A 393 2.70 19.23 -10.85
C ASN A 393 1.88 17.96 -10.60
N GLY A 394 2.52 16.81 -10.83
CA GLY A 394 1.82 15.52 -10.82
C GLY A 394 0.74 15.45 -11.90
N ALA A 395 1.01 16.03 -13.08
CA ALA A 395 0.00 16.22 -14.13
C ALA A 395 -0.57 14.92 -14.71
N ASN A 396 0.16 13.81 -14.56
CA ASN A 396 -0.29 12.48 -14.94
C ASN A 396 -1.12 11.75 -13.86
N SER A 397 -1.38 12.40 -12.72
CA SER A 397 -2.25 11.85 -11.66
C SER A 397 -3.72 11.90 -12.06
N ALA A 398 -4.57 11.18 -11.33
CA ALA A 398 -6.01 11.19 -11.56
C ALA A 398 -6.62 12.62 -11.46
N VAL A 399 -6.13 13.47 -10.55
CA VAL A 399 -6.53 14.89 -10.51
C VAL A 399 -5.93 15.65 -11.70
N GLY A 400 -4.64 15.45 -11.98
CA GLY A 400 -3.93 16.21 -13.01
C GLY A 400 -4.49 16.04 -14.43
N ILE A 401 -4.91 14.82 -14.78
CA ILE A 401 -5.57 14.57 -16.07
C ILE A 401 -6.95 15.22 -16.16
N ASN A 402 -7.65 15.40 -15.03
CA ASN A 402 -8.93 16.11 -15.00
C ASN A 402 -8.71 17.62 -15.12
N VAL A 403 -7.65 18.16 -14.51
CA VAL A 403 -7.23 19.56 -14.71
C VAL A 403 -6.97 19.84 -16.19
N ILE A 404 -6.20 18.98 -16.87
CA ILE A 404 -5.91 19.14 -18.31
C ILE A 404 -7.19 19.23 -19.13
N GLN A 405 -8.11 18.28 -18.93
CA GLN A 405 -9.31 18.17 -19.76
C GLN A 405 -10.32 19.29 -19.46
N LEU A 406 -10.47 19.68 -18.18
CA LEU A 406 -11.32 20.81 -17.79
C LEU A 406 -10.75 22.14 -18.31
N ALA A 407 -9.43 22.33 -18.22
CA ALA A 407 -8.77 23.51 -18.75
C ALA A 407 -8.95 23.62 -20.27
N ARG A 408 -8.77 22.51 -21.01
CA ARG A 408 -9.06 22.44 -22.45
C ARG A 408 -10.50 22.86 -22.77
N GLU A 409 -11.48 22.29 -22.07
CA GLU A 409 -12.91 22.61 -22.27
C GLU A 409 -13.24 24.08 -21.97
N TRP A 410 -12.49 24.71 -21.06
CA TRP A 410 -12.68 26.11 -20.69
C TRP A 410 -11.75 27.08 -21.42
N GLY A 411 -10.96 26.60 -22.38
CA GLY A 411 -10.01 27.40 -23.15
C GLY A 411 -8.84 27.94 -22.32
N ILE A 412 -8.54 27.33 -21.17
CA ILE A 412 -7.44 27.68 -20.27
C ILE A 412 -6.19 26.92 -20.71
N LYS A 413 -5.06 27.63 -20.81
CA LYS A 413 -3.75 27.07 -21.16
C LYS A 413 -3.11 26.34 -19.99
N THR A 414 -2.36 25.28 -20.27
CA THR A 414 -1.77 24.42 -19.24
C THR A 414 -0.29 24.14 -19.43
N ILE A 415 0.47 24.27 -18.34
CA ILE A 415 1.84 23.76 -18.21
C ILE A 415 1.82 22.59 -17.22
N ASN A 416 2.17 21.40 -17.72
CA ASN A 416 1.90 20.14 -17.05
C ASN A 416 3.22 19.47 -16.68
N VAL A 417 3.55 19.53 -15.39
CA VAL A 417 4.83 19.02 -14.86
C VAL A 417 4.67 17.56 -14.48
N ILE A 418 5.54 16.73 -15.04
CA ILE A 418 5.63 15.29 -14.79
C ILE A 418 7.04 14.92 -14.33
N ARG A 419 7.20 13.70 -13.81
CA ARG A 419 8.52 13.15 -13.49
C ARG A 419 9.18 12.57 -14.73
N SER A 420 10.51 12.67 -14.79
CA SER A 420 11.29 11.93 -15.78
C SER A 420 11.11 10.42 -15.58
N ARG A 421 10.99 9.67 -16.69
CA ARG A 421 10.73 8.23 -16.70
C ARG A 421 11.08 7.59 -18.05
N PRO A 422 11.25 6.25 -18.13
CA PRO A 422 11.63 5.58 -19.38
C PRO A 422 10.65 5.78 -20.55
N ASP A 423 9.35 5.87 -20.27
CA ASP A 423 8.25 6.03 -21.23
C ASP A 423 7.81 7.50 -21.43
N LEU A 424 8.72 8.45 -21.19
CA LEU A 424 8.41 9.88 -21.14
C LEU A 424 7.71 10.41 -22.40
N ASP A 425 8.19 10.09 -23.59
CA ASP A 425 7.62 10.61 -24.85
C ASP A 425 6.20 10.10 -25.09
N THR A 426 5.95 8.84 -24.76
CA THR A 426 4.60 8.26 -24.82
C THR A 426 3.68 8.98 -23.86
N LEU A 427 4.11 9.20 -22.61
CA LEU A 427 3.31 9.91 -21.62
C LEU A 427 3.03 11.37 -22.03
N LYS A 428 4.04 12.10 -22.55
CA LYS A 428 3.85 13.46 -23.07
C LYS A 428 2.76 13.49 -24.15
N LYS A 429 2.81 12.57 -25.11
CA LYS A 429 1.79 12.43 -26.17
C LYS A 429 0.41 12.09 -25.62
N GLU A 430 0.31 11.18 -24.65
CA GLU A 430 -0.96 10.83 -24.02
C GLU A 430 -1.61 12.03 -23.31
N LEU A 431 -0.83 12.83 -22.57
CA LEU A 431 -1.34 14.03 -21.90
C LEU A 431 -1.73 15.11 -22.92
N GLN A 432 -0.98 15.28 -24.01
CA GLN A 432 -1.34 16.19 -25.09
C GLN A 432 -2.65 15.78 -25.78
N GLN A 433 -2.89 14.48 -25.99
CA GLN A 433 -4.17 13.96 -26.51
C GLN A 433 -5.35 14.26 -25.57
N LEU A 434 -5.11 14.39 -24.27
CA LEU A 434 -6.14 14.83 -23.31
C LEU A 434 -6.36 16.35 -23.35
N GLY A 435 -5.46 17.13 -23.93
CA GLY A 435 -5.57 18.58 -24.07
C GLY A 435 -4.45 19.39 -23.43
N ALA A 436 -3.35 18.76 -22.99
CA ALA A 436 -2.23 19.49 -22.40
C ALA A 436 -1.54 20.34 -23.48
N ASP A 437 -1.35 21.65 -23.23
CA ASP A 437 -0.62 22.52 -24.16
C ASP A 437 0.89 22.24 -24.09
N TYR A 438 1.46 22.28 -22.87
CA TYR A 438 2.86 21.98 -22.63
C TYR A 438 3.01 20.91 -21.56
N VAL A 439 3.89 19.94 -21.80
CA VAL A 439 4.24 18.89 -20.85
C VAL A 439 5.75 18.92 -20.65
N VAL A 440 6.17 19.20 -19.42
CA VAL A 440 7.58 19.35 -19.04
C VAL A 440 7.94 18.44 -17.88
N THR A 441 9.20 18.04 -17.76
CA THR A 441 9.71 17.35 -16.58
C THR A 441 10.06 18.32 -15.45
N GLU A 442 10.27 17.78 -14.25
CA GLU A 442 10.72 18.56 -13.09
C GLU A 442 12.09 19.23 -13.34
N GLU A 443 12.95 18.58 -14.12
CA GLU A 443 14.25 19.11 -14.53
C GLU A 443 14.08 20.22 -15.58
N GLU A 444 13.23 19.97 -16.59
CA GLU A 444 12.94 20.93 -17.68
C GLU A 444 12.39 22.26 -17.15
N LEU A 445 11.70 22.28 -16.00
CA LEU A 445 11.27 23.51 -15.33
C LEU A 445 12.40 24.51 -15.02
N ARG A 446 13.65 24.06 -14.97
CA ARG A 446 14.83 24.89 -14.64
C ARG A 446 15.68 25.19 -15.86
N LEU A 447 15.29 24.69 -17.03
CA LEU A 447 16.04 24.80 -18.27
C LEU A 447 15.47 25.89 -19.18
N GLU A 448 16.24 26.23 -20.21
CA GLU A 448 15.90 27.29 -21.17
C GLU A 448 14.64 26.98 -21.99
N ILE A 449 14.21 25.71 -22.06
CA ILE A 449 12.95 25.32 -22.70
C ILE A 449 11.75 26.12 -22.17
N MET A 450 11.77 26.51 -20.89
CA MET A 450 10.73 27.37 -20.33
C MET A 450 10.70 28.75 -20.99
N ASN A 451 11.87 29.31 -21.35
CA ASN A 451 11.94 30.58 -22.07
C ASN A 451 11.31 30.48 -23.45
N ASP A 452 11.50 29.36 -24.15
CA ASP A 452 10.88 29.14 -25.46
C ASP A 452 9.36 28.95 -25.35
N ILE A 453 8.90 28.30 -24.27
CA ILE A 453 7.47 28.26 -23.94
C ILE A 453 6.94 29.69 -23.76
N TRP A 454 7.63 30.57 -23.01
CA TRP A 454 7.17 31.96 -22.85
C TRP A 454 7.20 32.77 -24.16
N LYS A 455 8.20 32.56 -25.02
CA LYS A 455 8.28 33.20 -26.34
C LYS A 455 7.16 32.78 -27.29
N SER A 456 6.50 31.64 -27.05
CA SER A 456 5.32 31.23 -27.83
C SER A 456 4.11 32.14 -27.64
N GLY A 457 4.12 33.01 -26.62
CA GLY A 457 3.02 33.94 -26.30
C GLY A 457 2.05 33.43 -25.24
N ILE A 458 2.29 32.27 -24.63
CA ILE A 458 1.51 31.82 -23.47
C ILE A 458 1.74 32.76 -22.26
N PRO A 459 0.69 33.24 -21.58
CA PRO A 459 0.85 34.10 -20.42
C PRO A 459 1.45 33.34 -19.24
N LYS A 460 2.05 34.08 -18.30
CA LYS A 460 2.48 33.50 -17.03
C LYS A 460 1.26 32.90 -16.29
N PRO A 461 1.41 31.76 -15.60
CA PRO A 461 0.30 31.13 -14.91
C PRO A 461 -0.23 32.00 -13.77
N LYS A 462 -1.54 32.18 -13.71
CA LYS A 462 -2.23 32.86 -12.58
C LYS A 462 -2.49 31.91 -11.42
N LEU A 463 -2.52 30.61 -11.71
CA LEU A 463 -2.80 29.55 -10.75
C LEU A 463 -1.77 28.43 -10.90
N ALA A 464 -1.23 27.97 -9.77
CA ALA A 464 -0.41 26.77 -9.67
C ALA A 464 -1.12 25.71 -8.83
N LEU A 465 -1.19 24.47 -9.31
CA LEU A 465 -1.77 23.34 -8.59
C LEU A 465 -0.67 22.38 -8.14
N ASN A 466 -0.55 22.17 -6.83
CA ASN A 466 0.51 21.39 -6.21
C ASN A 466 -0.02 20.16 -5.46
N CYS A 467 0.52 18.98 -5.78
CA CYS A 467 0.35 17.75 -5.02
C CYS A 467 1.65 17.07 -4.63
N VAL A 468 2.80 17.62 -5.01
CA VAL A 468 4.10 16.99 -4.77
C VAL A 468 4.73 17.50 -3.48
N GLY A 469 4.84 18.82 -3.32
CA GLY A 469 5.60 19.46 -2.23
C GLY A 469 7.11 19.58 -2.52
N GLY A 470 7.88 20.01 -1.52
CA GLY A 470 9.33 20.15 -1.60
C GLY A 470 9.81 21.08 -2.71
N LYS A 471 11.01 20.78 -3.23
CA LYS A 471 11.66 21.56 -4.30
C LYS A 471 10.81 21.65 -5.58
N ASN A 472 10.06 20.60 -5.90
CA ASN A 472 9.20 20.58 -7.08
C ASN A 472 8.13 21.68 -7.03
N ALA A 473 7.49 21.85 -5.87
CA ALA A 473 6.54 22.94 -5.67
C ALA A 473 7.23 24.31 -5.83
N THR A 474 8.41 24.48 -5.23
CA THR A 474 9.20 25.72 -5.37
C THR A 474 9.58 26.03 -6.81
N ASP A 475 9.91 25.03 -7.62
CA ASP A 475 10.24 25.24 -9.02
C ASP A 475 8.99 25.67 -9.83
N CYS A 476 7.80 25.14 -9.52
CA CYS A 476 6.55 25.63 -10.11
C CYS A 476 6.27 27.09 -9.73
N LEU A 477 6.54 27.49 -8.47
CA LEU A 477 6.34 28.87 -7.98
C LEU A 477 7.18 29.92 -8.72
N ARG A 478 8.37 29.54 -9.19
CA ARG A 478 9.25 30.46 -9.94
C ARG A 478 8.58 30.97 -11.21
N HIS A 479 7.70 30.15 -11.80
CA HIS A 479 6.98 30.45 -13.03
C HIS A 479 5.64 31.15 -12.80
N LEU A 480 5.08 31.07 -11.59
CA LEU A 480 3.82 31.69 -11.23
C LEU A 480 3.90 33.22 -11.36
N ASP A 481 2.83 33.82 -11.87
CA ASP A 481 2.75 35.26 -12.14
C ASP A 481 2.76 36.10 -10.84
N PHE A 482 2.93 37.42 -10.99
CA PHE A 482 2.67 38.38 -9.92
C PHE A 482 1.23 38.23 -9.42
N ARG A 483 1.04 38.16 -8.09
CA ARG A 483 -0.24 37.86 -7.44
C ARG A 483 -0.88 36.52 -7.83
N GLY A 484 -0.11 35.65 -8.48
CA GLY A 484 -0.56 34.30 -8.77
C GLY A 484 -0.79 33.51 -7.48
N THR A 485 -1.70 32.54 -7.53
CA THR A 485 -2.05 31.70 -6.39
C THR A 485 -1.53 30.28 -6.57
N MET A 486 -0.85 29.71 -5.57
CA MET A 486 -0.59 28.27 -5.49
C MET A 486 -1.59 27.60 -4.55
N VAL A 487 -2.25 26.57 -5.06
CA VAL A 487 -3.18 25.71 -4.30
C VAL A 487 -2.54 24.34 -4.09
N THR A 488 -2.32 23.97 -2.83
CA THR A 488 -1.82 22.66 -2.45
C THR A 488 -2.97 21.74 -2.03
N TYR A 489 -3.12 20.61 -2.71
CA TYR A 489 -4.18 19.62 -2.44
C TYR A 489 -3.64 18.23 -2.07
N GLY A 490 -2.32 18.05 -2.14
CA GLY A 490 -1.65 16.81 -1.79
C GLY A 490 -0.17 17.04 -1.47
N GLY A 491 0.50 15.99 -0.99
CA GLY A 491 1.91 16.06 -0.59
C GLY A 491 2.61 14.72 -0.81
N MET A 492 2.67 14.26 -2.05
CA MET A 492 3.15 12.92 -2.38
C MET A 492 4.64 12.69 -2.03
N SER A 493 5.46 13.74 -2.07
CA SER A 493 6.86 13.65 -1.64
C SER A 493 7.03 13.57 -0.12
N LYS A 494 5.95 13.83 0.63
CA LYS A 494 5.95 14.06 2.09
C LYS A 494 6.86 15.20 2.54
N GLN A 495 7.39 16.00 1.60
CA GLN A 495 8.17 17.19 1.90
C GLN A 495 7.26 18.40 2.06
N PRO A 496 7.58 19.32 2.98
CA PRO A 496 6.83 20.56 3.14
C PRO A 496 6.93 21.41 1.87
N VAL A 497 5.96 22.31 1.67
CA VAL A 497 6.04 23.33 0.62
C VAL A 497 7.01 24.42 1.08
N ILE A 498 8.05 24.68 0.28
CA ILE A 498 9.06 25.70 0.57
C ILE A 498 8.73 26.97 -0.23
N ILE A 499 8.43 28.05 0.48
CA ILE A 499 8.04 29.34 -0.10
C ILE A 499 9.20 30.34 0.08
N PRO A 500 9.85 30.79 -1.00
CA PRO A 500 10.88 31.82 -0.90
C PRO A 500 10.30 33.16 -0.42
N THR A 501 10.98 33.87 0.48
CA THR A 501 10.55 35.18 1.01
C THR A 501 10.21 36.18 -0.10
N GLY A 502 11.00 36.22 -1.17
CA GLY A 502 10.74 37.12 -2.30
C GLY A 502 9.44 36.83 -3.05
N SER A 503 8.93 35.59 -2.98
CA SER A 503 7.62 35.23 -3.56
C SER A 503 6.47 35.88 -2.80
N LEU A 504 6.60 35.98 -1.48
CA LEU A 504 5.61 36.63 -0.61
C LEU A 504 5.69 38.16 -0.74
N ILE A 505 6.89 38.73 -0.67
CA ILE A 505 7.06 40.18 -0.56
C ILE A 505 7.03 40.85 -1.94
N PHE A 506 7.82 40.36 -2.90
CA PHE A 506 8.05 41.07 -4.16
C PHE A 506 7.13 40.61 -5.30
N LYS A 507 6.64 39.36 -5.21
CA LYS A 507 5.67 38.83 -6.18
C LYS A 507 4.23 38.83 -5.67
N ASP A 508 4.00 39.14 -4.38
CA ASP A 508 2.67 39.14 -3.75
C ASP A 508 1.89 37.84 -4.01
N GLN A 509 2.59 36.71 -4.08
CA GLN A 509 2.00 35.41 -4.40
C GLN A 509 1.20 34.85 -3.23
N ILE A 510 0.09 34.20 -3.54
CA ILE A 510 -0.87 33.71 -2.55
C ILE A 510 -0.77 32.18 -2.43
N PHE A 511 -0.81 31.67 -1.20
CA PHE A 511 -0.69 30.24 -0.92
C PHE A 511 -1.90 29.72 -0.17
N LYS A 512 -2.54 28.69 -0.70
CA LYS A 512 -3.77 28.10 -0.15
C LYS A 512 -3.68 26.58 -0.09
N GLY A 513 -4.37 26.00 0.88
CA GLY A 513 -4.67 24.58 0.91
C GLY A 513 -6.07 24.30 0.38
N TYR A 514 -6.25 23.18 -0.32
CA TYR A 514 -7.55 22.69 -0.73
C TYR A 514 -7.78 21.28 -0.21
N TRP A 515 -8.96 21.03 0.34
CA TRP A 515 -9.35 19.72 0.85
C TRP A 515 -10.80 19.40 0.48
N MET A 516 -10.97 18.46 -0.45
CA MET A 516 -12.27 18.04 -0.96
C MET A 516 -13.24 17.61 0.14
N SER A 517 -12.78 16.83 1.13
CA SER A 517 -13.67 16.35 2.19
C SER A 517 -14.20 17.49 3.07
N ARG A 518 -13.40 18.55 3.30
CA ARG A 518 -13.87 19.76 3.98
C ARG A 518 -14.89 20.50 3.11
N TRP A 519 -14.55 20.69 1.83
CA TRP A 519 -15.43 21.38 0.88
C TRP A 519 -16.80 20.70 0.79
N ILE A 520 -16.83 19.37 0.66
CA ILE A 520 -18.07 18.58 0.64
C ILE A 520 -18.84 18.78 1.94
N LYS A 521 -18.19 18.69 3.10
CA LYS A 521 -18.84 18.90 4.40
C LYS A 521 -19.54 20.26 4.47
N GLU A 522 -18.88 21.31 4.01
CA GLU A 522 -19.39 22.69 4.03
C GLU A 522 -20.48 22.93 2.96
N ASN A 523 -20.47 22.17 1.87
CA ASN A 523 -21.28 22.43 0.68
C ASN A 523 -22.21 21.27 0.29
N TRP A 524 -22.48 20.32 1.19
CA TRP A 524 -23.11 19.05 0.78
C TRP A 524 -24.53 19.21 0.22
N GLN A 525 -25.24 20.27 0.61
CA GLN A 525 -26.58 20.64 0.11
C GLN A 525 -26.56 21.88 -0.79
N SER A 526 -25.40 22.43 -1.13
CA SER A 526 -25.35 23.70 -1.86
C SER A 526 -25.65 23.51 -3.35
N ASP A 527 -26.22 24.53 -3.96
CA ASP A 527 -26.42 24.60 -5.42
C ASP A 527 -25.10 24.52 -6.18
N GLU A 528 -24.01 25.00 -5.58
CA GLU A 528 -22.67 24.96 -6.16
C GLU A 528 -22.11 23.53 -6.25
N ARG A 529 -22.47 22.66 -5.31
CA ARG A 529 -22.19 21.23 -5.39
C ARG A 529 -23.05 20.58 -6.47
N SER A 530 -24.36 20.83 -6.45
CA SER A 530 -25.29 20.27 -7.44
C SER A 530 -24.89 20.62 -8.87
N THR A 531 -24.51 21.89 -9.10
CA THR A 531 -24.03 22.41 -10.39
C THR A 531 -22.76 21.70 -10.86
N MET A 532 -21.76 21.53 -9.99
CA MET A 532 -20.55 20.79 -10.33
C MET A 532 -20.85 19.33 -10.64
N MET A 533 -21.64 18.66 -9.80
CA MET A 533 -21.97 17.25 -9.99
C MET A 533 -22.70 17.04 -11.32
N GLN A 534 -23.68 17.89 -11.64
CA GLN A 534 -24.41 17.84 -12.90
C GLN A 534 -23.49 18.08 -14.10
N TYR A 535 -22.62 19.11 -14.03
CA TYR A 535 -21.65 19.40 -15.08
C TYR A 535 -20.71 18.20 -15.32
N LEU A 536 -20.10 17.67 -14.26
CA LEU A 536 -19.14 16.57 -14.37
C LEU A 536 -19.80 15.27 -14.85
N CYS A 537 -21.01 14.97 -14.38
CA CYS A 537 -21.78 13.82 -14.86
C CYS A 537 -22.06 13.91 -16.36
N ASN A 538 -22.52 15.07 -16.84
CA ASN A 538 -22.78 15.29 -18.26
C ASN A 538 -21.49 15.24 -19.07
N ALA A 539 -20.41 15.87 -18.60
CA ALA A 539 -19.14 15.88 -19.30
C ALA A 539 -18.51 14.47 -19.43
N LEU A 540 -18.66 13.61 -18.43
CA LEU A 540 -18.27 12.19 -18.52
C LEU A 540 -19.18 11.40 -19.46
N LYS A 541 -20.51 11.60 -19.34
CA LYS A 541 -21.50 10.92 -20.18
C LYS A 541 -21.31 11.23 -21.67
N ASP A 542 -21.03 12.50 -21.99
CA ASP A 542 -20.86 12.98 -23.36
C ASP A 542 -19.44 12.73 -23.91
N GLY A 543 -18.55 12.11 -23.11
CA GLY A 543 -17.18 11.80 -23.50
C GLY A 543 -16.25 13.02 -23.58
N LYS A 544 -16.68 14.19 -23.11
CA LYS A 544 -15.85 15.41 -23.03
C LYS A 544 -14.71 15.23 -22.03
N LEU A 545 -15.00 14.58 -20.90
CA LEU A 545 -14.01 14.12 -19.93
C LEU A 545 -13.87 12.61 -20.05
N LYS A 546 -12.62 12.16 -20.07
CA LYS A 546 -12.23 10.76 -19.97
C LYS A 546 -11.73 10.49 -18.56
N SER A 547 -12.22 9.40 -17.99
CA SER A 547 -11.77 8.88 -16.70
C SER A 547 -10.31 8.46 -16.74
N ALA A 548 -9.65 8.49 -15.58
CA ALA A 548 -8.32 7.92 -15.45
C ALA A 548 -8.36 6.45 -15.86
N LYS A 549 -7.31 6.03 -16.57
CA LYS A 549 -7.14 4.61 -16.86
C LYS A 549 -7.03 3.88 -15.50
N ALA A 550 -7.72 2.75 -15.37
CA ALA A 550 -7.72 1.94 -14.17
C ALA A 550 -7.57 0.46 -14.51
N ILE A 551 -6.89 -0.29 -13.64
CA ILE A 551 -6.82 -1.76 -13.72
C ILE A 551 -7.84 -2.30 -12.71
N PRO A 552 -8.88 -3.03 -13.14
CA PRO A 552 -9.86 -3.57 -12.23
C PRO A 552 -9.34 -4.83 -11.53
N TYR A 553 -9.54 -4.90 -10.22
CA TYR A 553 -9.29 -6.08 -9.38
C TYR A 553 -10.61 -6.55 -8.78
N LYS A 554 -10.74 -7.85 -8.49
CA LYS A 554 -11.85 -8.31 -7.64
C LYS A 554 -11.56 -7.92 -6.19
N LEU A 555 -12.61 -7.71 -5.41
CA LEU A 555 -12.48 -7.40 -3.97
C LEU A 555 -11.66 -8.48 -3.22
N ASP A 556 -11.83 -9.76 -3.56
CA ASP A 556 -11.04 -10.85 -2.97
C ASP A 556 -9.53 -10.75 -3.27
N ASP A 557 -9.17 -10.08 -4.37
CA ASP A 557 -7.79 -9.86 -4.81
C ASP A 557 -7.21 -8.53 -4.29
N TYR A 558 -7.85 -7.89 -3.29
CA TYR A 558 -7.43 -6.57 -2.76
C TYR A 558 -5.95 -6.50 -2.37
N LYS A 559 -5.37 -7.61 -1.88
CA LYS A 559 -3.93 -7.67 -1.54
C LYS A 559 -3.04 -7.39 -2.75
N GLN A 560 -3.41 -7.90 -3.93
CA GLN A 560 -2.68 -7.67 -5.17
C GLN A 560 -2.84 -6.21 -5.63
N ALA A 561 -4.06 -5.67 -5.52
CA ALA A 561 -4.34 -4.26 -5.79
C ALA A 561 -3.48 -3.33 -4.90
N LEU A 562 -3.41 -3.60 -3.60
CA LEU A 562 -2.61 -2.81 -2.66
C LEU A 562 -1.09 -2.97 -2.89
N GLU A 563 -0.62 -4.15 -3.26
CA GLU A 563 0.82 -4.38 -3.54
C GLU A 563 1.28 -3.56 -4.76
N ILE A 564 0.42 -3.44 -5.77
CA ILE A 564 0.69 -2.60 -6.94
C ILE A 564 0.82 -1.13 -6.54
N LEU A 565 0.05 -0.67 -5.56
CA LEU A 565 0.17 0.67 -4.98
C LEU A 565 1.40 0.83 -4.08
N ARG A 566 2.22 -0.19 -3.86
CA ARG A 566 3.54 0.01 -3.26
C ARG A 566 4.58 0.34 -4.32
N ARG A 567 4.28 0.12 -5.60
CA ARG A 567 5.18 0.47 -6.69
C ARG A 567 5.10 1.98 -6.96
N PRO A 568 6.21 2.73 -6.80
CA PRO A 568 6.23 4.19 -6.96
C PRO A 568 5.87 4.64 -8.39
N GLN A 569 5.79 3.72 -9.35
CA GLN A 569 5.41 3.96 -10.73
C GLN A 569 3.93 3.66 -11.05
N ILE A 570 3.10 3.21 -10.10
CA ILE A 570 1.67 2.88 -10.37
C ILE A 570 0.72 3.73 -9.53
N ILE A 571 1.10 4.08 -8.29
CA ILE A 571 0.37 5.00 -7.38
C ILE A 571 -0.07 6.30 -8.07
N TYR A 572 0.70 6.75 -9.05
CA TYR A 572 0.57 8.06 -9.66
C TYR A 572 -0.12 8.05 -11.02
N PHE A 573 -0.47 6.87 -11.56
CA PHE A 573 -0.85 6.72 -12.97
C PHE A 573 -2.22 6.10 -13.16
N TRP A 574 -2.71 5.36 -12.16
CA TRP A 574 -3.93 4.58 -12.28
C TRP A 574 -4.73 4.66 -10.99
N THR A 575 -6.02 4.91 -11.13
CA THR A 575 -6.98 4.51 -10.12
C THR A 575 -7.02 2.98 -10.14
N ILE A 576 -6.95 2.30 -8.99
CA ILE A 576 -7.25 0.85 -8.97
C ILE A 576 -8.71 0.70 -8.60
N LEU A 577 -9.52 0.04 -9.42
CA LEU A 577 -10.93 -0.18 -9.11
C LEU A 577 -11.12 -1.57 -8.54
N GLU A 578 -11.57 -1.65 -7.31
CA GLU A 578 -12.13 -2.87 -6.76
C GLU A 578 -13.54 -3.07 -7.32
N ARG A 579 -13.73 -4.19 -7.99
CA ARG A 579 -15.03 -4.70 -8.34
C ARG A 579 -15.64 -5.28 -7.08
N ILE A 580 -16.70 -4.63 -6.64
CA ILE A 580 -17.51 -5.09 -5.53
C ILE A 580 -18.26 -6.34 -6.00
N THR A 581 -17.90 -7.52 -5.48
CA THR A 581 -18.44 -8.85 -5.81
C THR A 581 -19.20 -9.47 -4.66
#